data_AF-A0A9P8RQP0-F1
#
_entry.id   AF-A0A9P8RQP0-F1
#
_cell.length_a   1.000
_cell.length_b   1.000
_cell.length_c   1.000
_cell.angle_alpha   90.00
_cell.angle_beta   90.00
_cell.angle_gamma   90.00
#
_symmetry.space_group_name_H-M   'P 1'
#
loop_
_entity.id
_entity.type
_entity.pdbx_description
1 polymer ?
#
loop_
_entity_poly.entity_id
_entity_poly.type
_entity_poly.pdbx_seq_one_letter_code
_entity_poly.pdbx_strand_id
1 'polypeptide(L)'
;MPAAGLSSLPPELHHLILSQLPPASLLAFSRTSRRNYALHLRSLTALRLGIFHSRIASLLSLLLCPPSEDFCGNNSNNSNNGNVVCVFLSRAETRTRRDVLARQNTLSQALLARYPNIQTLDLLLWDIAPKTLLSISALPSLRHLSIRLDHPHIRHPDVSRAFWEGCAPGTMWNCLSSTLGSPEDRGGREPGRPMGGRLLTLRLERCGITDYQLECLLKDHPLMRELRLKKCSVLTDELFEAMARSPALATRLTLLSFTNTANEAIDARILPYIRELKALKTLSLDCCAHLPNELVKHFNDTEWMIPGLILPYEEDPAAMAEVGRGIEVDDQYK
;
A
#
# COMPACT_ATOMS: atom_id res chain seq x y z
N MET A 1 1.64 -34.13 -39.18
CA MET A 1 0.79 -33.29 -38.29
C MET A 1 1.67 -32.20 -37.69
N PRO A 2 1.38 -30.91 -37.90
CA PRO A 2 2.19 -29.86 -37.29
C PRO A 2 2.03 -29.94 -35.78
N ALA A 3 3.16 -30.01 -35.06
CA ALA A 3 3.18 -30.04 -33.60
C ALA A 3 2.42 -28.81 -33.08
N ALA A 4 1.42 -29.04 -32.22
CA ALA A 4 0.67 -27.98 -31.56
C ALA A 4 1.62 -27.21 -30.62
N GLY A 5 2.31 -26.23 -31.18
CA GLY A 5 3.22 -25.38 -30.43
C GLY A 5 2.44 -24.40 -29.57
N LEU A 6 3.01 -24.02 -28.43
CA LEU A 6 2.43 -23.00 -27.56
C LEU A 6 2.05 -21.73 -28.34
N SER A 7 2.76 -21.41 -29.43
CA SER A 7 2.54 -20.27 -30.33
C SER A 7 1.23 -20.29 -31.13
N SER A 8 0.53 -21.43 -31.22
CA SER A 8 -0.77 -21.55 -31.90
C SER A 8 -1.95 -21.27 -30.97
N LEU A 9 -1.72 -21.08 -29.67
CA LEU A 9 -2.77 -20.74 -28.73
C LEU A 9 -3.25 -19.28 -28.94
N PRO A 10 -4.54 -19.00 -28.71
CA PRO A 10 -5.06 -17.64 -28.61
C PRO A 10 -4.33 -16.82 -27.52
N PRO A 11 -4.17 -15.49 -27.72
CA PRO A 11 -3.46 -14.63 -26.78
C PRO A 11 -4.10 -14.59 -25.38
N GLU A 12 -5.39 -14.87 -25.26
CA GLU A 12 -6.11 -14.98 -23.99
C GLU A 12 -5.59 -16.16 -23.16
N LEU A 13 -5.34 -17.30 -23.83
CA LEU A 13 -4.78 -18.48 -23.17
C LEU A 13 -3.31 -18.25 -22.79
N HIS A 14 -2.54 -17.51 -23.62
CA HIS A 14 -1.20 -17.08 -23.21
C HIS A 14 -1.24 -16.21 -21.97
N HIS A 15 -2.14 -15.24 -21.91
CA HIS A 15 -2.28 -14.37 -20.76
C HIS A 15 -2.67 -15.18 -19.50
N LEU A 16 -3.62 -16.10 -19.64
CA LEU A 16 -4.07 -16.94 -18.54
C LEU A 16 -2.96 -17.83 -18.01
N ILE A 17 -2.17 -18.48 -18.88
CA ILE A 17 -1.04 -19.32 -18.48
C ILE A 17 0.08 -18.47 -17.85
N LEU A 18 0.46 -17.38 -18.49
CA LEU A 18 1.60 -16.56 -18.06
C LEU A 18 1.29 -15.76 -16.78
N SER A 19 0.03 -15.39 -16.52
CA SER A 19 -0.35 -14.70 -15.28
C SER A 19 -0.17 -15.53 -14.01
N GLN A 20 -0.11 -16.86 -14.15
CA GLN A 20 0.11 -17.80 -13.04
C GLN A 20 1.60 -18.06 -12.76
N LEU A 21 2.50 -17.60 -13.63
CA LEU A 21 3.93 -17.87 -13.49
C LEU A 21 4.61 -16.81 -12.60
N PRO A 22 5.57 -17.20 -11.75
CA PRO A 22 6.33 -16.24 -10.96
C PRO A 22 7.22 -15.37 -11.87
N PRO A 23 7.55 -14.11 -11.49
CA PRO A 23 8.35 -13.18 -12.25
C PRO A 23 9.68 -13.74 -12.75
N ALA A 24 10.34 -14.61 -11.98
CA ALA A 24 11.59 -15.24 -12.41
C ALA A 24 11.39 -16.16 -13.63
N SER A 25 10.32 -16.97 -13.62
CA SER A 25 9.98 -17.85 -14.74
C SER A 25 9.47 -17.05 -15.94
N LEU A 26 8.71 -15.99 -15.67
CA LEU A 26 8.26 -15.01 -16.66
C LEU A 26 9.44 -14.32 -17.37
N LEU A 27 10.43 -13.86 -16.61
CA LEU A 27 11.64 -13.26 -17.16
C LEU A 27 12.46 -14.27 -17.96
N ALA A 28 12.61 -15.51 -17.49
CA ALA A 28 13.27 -16.57 -18.24
C ALA A 28 12.55 -16.85 -19.57
N PHE A 29 11.21 -16.96 -19.55
CA PHE A 29 10.37 -17.12 -20.73
C PHE A 29 10.55 -15.96 -21.71
N SER A 30 10.60 -14.72 -21.21
CA SER A 30 10.78 -13.52 -22.04
C SER A 30 12.09 -13.53 -22.84
N ARG A 31 13.13 -14.24 -22.37
CA ARG A 31 14.45 -14.32 -23.02
C ARG A 31 14.48 -15.28 -24.21
N THR A 32 13.47 -16.13 -24.36
CA THR A 32 13.45 -17.18 -25.39
C THR A 32 13.08 -16.67 -26.78
N SER A 33 12.25 -15.62 -26.90
CA SER A 33 11.92 -14.99 -28.18
C SER A 33 11.34 -13.58 -28.03
N ARG A 34 11.38 -12.77 -29.10
CA ARG A 34 10.74 -11.44 -29.13
C ARG A 34 9.23 -11.49 -28.91
N ARG A 35 8.56 -12.52 -29.43
CA ARG A 35 7.12 -12.74 -29.23
C ARG A 35 6.82 -13.05 -27.77
N ASN A 36 7.63 -13.91 -27.14
CA ASN A 36 7.51 -14.25 -25.73
C ASN A 36 7.82 -13.06 -24.83
N TYR A 37 8.77 -12.21 -25.21
CA TYR A 37 9.01 -10.93 -24.55
C TYR A 37 7.78 -10.00 -24.59
N ALA A 38 7.15 -9.86 -25.75
CA ALA A 38 5.94 -9.03 -25.88
C ALA A 38 4.75 -9.59 -25.08
N LEU A 39 4.58 -10.93 -25.05
CA LEU A 39 3.55 -11.58 -24.24
C LEU A 39 3.81 -11.42 -22.74
N HIS A 40 5.06 -11.59 -22.32
CA HIS A 40 5.50 -11.38 -20.95
C HIS A 40 5.18 -9.97 -20.42
N LEU A 41 5.43 -8.92 -21.20
CA LEU A 41 5.13 -7.56 -20.79
C LEU A 41 3.63 -7.33 -20.55
N ARG A 42 2.77 -8.13 -21.20
CA ARG A 42 1.31 -8.04 -21.07
C ARG A 42 0.74 -8.95 -19.99
N SER A 43 1.49 -9.94 -19.51
CA SER A 43 1.00 -10.95 -18.57
C SER A 43 1.16 -10.57 -17.10
N LEU A 44 2.04 -9.61 -16.78
CA LEU A 44 2.26 -9.18 -15.41
C LEU A 44 1.16 -8.21 -14.97
N THR A 45 0.22 -8.73 -14.18
CA THR A 45 -0.95 -7.98 -13.68
C THR A 45 -0.80 -7.55 -12.22
N ALA A 46 0.01 -8.27 -11.44
CA ALA A 46 0.29 -7.95 -10.04
C ALA A 46 1.80 -7.85 -9.80
N LEU A 47 2.24 -6.78 -9.15
CA LEU A 47 3.64 -6.55 -8.78
C LEU A 47 3.72 -6.16 -7.32
N ARG A 48 4.49 -6.93 -6.53
CA ARG A 48 4.95 -6.49 -5.21
C ARG A 48 6.44 -6.22 -5.28
N LEU A 49 6.83 -4.96 -5.15
CA LEU A 49 8.23 -4.53 -5.16
C LEU A 49 8.62 -4.08 -3.76
N GLY A 50 9.63 -4.74 -3.19
CA GLY A 50 10.26 -4.29 -1.96
C GLY A 50 11.75 -4.04 -2.17
N ILE A 51 12.25 -2.89 -1.73
CA ILE A 51 13.66 -2.54 -1.84
C ILE A 51 14.30 -2.59 -0.45
N PHE A 52 15.34 -3.40 -0.31
CA PHE A 52 15.91 -3.76 0.98
C PHE A 52 17.44 -3.64 0.97
N HIS A 53 18.05 -3.35 2.12
CA HIS A 53 19.51 -3.40 2.27
C HIS A 53 20.04 -4.81 2.57
N SER A 54 19.16 -5.76 2.92
CA SER A 54 19.56 -7.13 3.25
C SER A 54 18.41 -8.13 3.07
N ARG A 55 18.77 -9.41 2.97
CA ARG A 55 17.80 -10.52 2.91
C ARG A 55 17.00 -10.66 4.20
N ILE A 56 17.64 -10.49 5.36
CA ILE A 56 16.97 -10.57 6.67
C ILE A 56 15.91 -9.47 6.78
N ALA A 57 16.25 -8.24 6.39
CA ALA A 57 15.30 -7.14 6.32
C ALA A 57 14.07 -7.48 5.45
N SER A 58 14.30 -8.05 4.26
CA SER A 58 13.22 -8.51 3.39
C SER A 58 12.34 -9.58 4.06
N LEU A 59 12.94 -10.57 4.72
CA LEU A 59 12.21 -11.62 5.42
C LEU A 59 11.39 -11.07 6.59
N LEU A 60 11.99 -10.23 7.44
CA LEU A 60 11.29 -9.58 8.54
C LEU A 60 10.11 -8.74 8.04
N SER A 61 10.31 -7.98 6.96
CA SER A 61 9.24 -7.18 6.36
C SER A 61 8.11 -8.03 5.78
N LEU A 62 8.42 -9.23 5.26
CA LEU A 62 7.42 -10.17 4.77
C LEU A 62 6.68 -10.88 5.91
N LEU A 63 7.37 -11.22 7.00
CA LEU A 63 6.81 -11.89 8.18
C LEU A 63 5.89 -10.97 8.97
N LEU A 64 6.35 -9.75 9.24
CA LEU A 64 5.60 -8.75 10.01
C LEU A 64 4.48 -8.10 9.20
N CYS A 65 4.53 -8.24 7.88
CA CYS A 65 3.52 -7.69 7.00
C CYS A 65 3.14 -8.72 5.94
N PRO A 66 2.35 -9.73 6.35
CA PRO A 66 1.84 -10.72 5.41
C PRO A 66 1.06 -10.01 4.30
N PRO A 67 1.08 -10.55 3.07
CA PRO A 67 0.17 -10.07 2.03
C PRO A 67 -1.25 -10.03 2.61
N SER A 68 -1.97 -8.92 2.40
CA SER A 68 -3.36 -8.82 2.82
C SER A 68 -4.13 -10.04 2.29
N GLU A 69 -4.93 -10.67 3.16
CA GLU A 69 -5.66 -11.92 2.88
C GLU A 69 -6.56 -11.84 1.62
N ASP A 70 -6.84 -10.63 1.12
CA ASP A 70 -7.64 -10.36 -0.07
C ASP A 70 -6.92 -10.65 -1.41
N PHE A 71 -5.63 -11.00 -1.41
CA PHE A 71 -4.89 -11.34 -2.63
C PHE A 71 -5.18 -12.74 -3.18
N CYS A 72 -5.85 -13.60 -2.41
CA CYS A 72 -6.25 -14.93 -2.85
C CYS A 72 -7.76 -15.06 -2.76
N GLY A 73 -8.44 -14.84 -3.89
CA GLY A 73 -9.74 -15.44 -4.09
C GLY A 73 -9.61 -16.96 -3.86
N ASN A 74 -10.37 -17.47 -2.88
CA ASN A 74 -10.66 -18.87 -2.61
C ASN A 74 -9.98 -19.90 -3.52
N ASN A 75 -8.88 -20.49 -3.03
CA ASN A 75 -8.69 -21.95 -2.91
C ASN A 75 -7.20 -22.34 -2.82
N SER A 76 -6.93 -23.27 -1.91
CA SER A 76 -5.82 -24.24 -1.91
C SER A 76 -4.37 -23.76 -1.70
N ASN A 77 -3.87 -23.97 -0.48
CA ASN A 77 -2.69 -24.79 -0.14
C ASN A 77 -1.39 -24.71 -0.99
N ASN A 78 -1.09 -23.60 -1.65
CA ASN A 78 0.25 -23.43 -2.26
C ASN A 78 0.88 -22.09 -1.86
N SER A 79 1.79 -22.19 -0.89
CA SER A 79 2.63 -21.16 -0.29
C SER A 79 3.70 -20.61 -1.24
N ASN A 80 3.32 -20.25 -2.46
CA ASN A 80 4.19 -19.49 -3.36
C ASN A 80 3.63 -18.09 -3.58
N ASN A 81 4.24 -17.16 -2.84
CA ASN A 81 4.20 -15.70 -2.99
C ASN A 81 4.67 -15.27 -4.40
N GLY A 82 3.92 -15.67 -5.43
CA GLY A 82 4.38 -15.77 -6.81
C GLY A 82 4.92 -14.48 -7.38
N ASN A 83 4.41 -13.30 -6.99
CA ASN A 83 4.71 -12.01 -7.62
C ASN A 83 5.54 -11.04 -6.75
N VAL A 84 6.27 -11.55 -5.77
CA VAL A 84 7.12 -10.72 -4.90
C VAL A 84 8.51 -10.58 -5.51
N VAL A 85 8.85 -9.36 -5.90
CA VAL A 85 10.18 -8.97 -6.36
C VAL A 85 10.86 -8.18 -5.23
N CYS A 86 11.86 -8.79 -4.61
CA CYS A 86 12.72 -8.11 -3.65
C CYS A 86 14.02 -7.69 -4.34
N VAL A 87 14.33 -6.40 -4.29
CA VAL A 87 15.60 -5.86 -4.79
C VAL A 87 16.50 -5.56 -3.60
N PHE A 88 17.71 -6.12 -3.63
CA PHE A 88 18.72 -5.89 -2.61
C PHE A 88 19.73 -4.87 -3.11
N LEU A 89 19.82 -3.72 -2.43
CA LEU A 89 20.85 -2.72 -2.73
C LEU A 89 22.16 -3.15 -2.08
N SER A 90 23.25 -3.10 -2.84
CA SER A 90 24.58 -3.43 -2.33
C SER A 90 25.11 -2.32 -1.41
N ARG A 91 26.08 -2.64 -0.54
CA ARG A 91 26.68 -1.67 0.40
C ARG A 91 27.29 -0.44 -0.29
N ALA A 92 27.78 -0.59 -1.52
CA ALA A 92 28.29 0.53 -2.31
C ALA A 92 27.20 1.51 -2.74
N GLU A 93 25.96 1.03 -2.86
CA GLU A 93 24.78 1.76 -3.33
C GLU A 93 23.96 2.33 -2.17
N THR A 94 24.28 1.93 -0.93
CA THR A 94 23.68 2.39 0.31
C THR A 94 24.62 3.31 1.12
N ARG A 95 25.54 4.02 0.46
CA ARG A 95 26.50 4.90 1.16
C ARG A 95 25.84 6.13 1.76
N THR A 96 24.82 6.67 1.09
CA THR A 96 24.06 7.81 1.59
C THR A 96 22.57 7.56 1.40
N ARG A 97 21.75 8.16 2.28
CA ARG A 97 20.29 8.17 2.13
C ARG A 97 19.87 8.63 0.73
N ARG A 98 20.50 9.69 0.21
CA ARG A 98 20.15 10.27 -1.08
C ARG A 98 20.37 9.28 -2.23
N ASP A 99 21.46 8.53 -2.21
CA ASP A 99 21.76 7.53 -3.23
C ASP A 99 20.76 6.38 -3.21
N VAL A 100 20.39 5.91 -2.01
CA VAL A 100 19.37 4.87 -1.88
C VAL A 100 18.04 5.34 -2.44
N LEU A 101 17.57 6.52 -2.03
CA LEU A 101 16.30 7.07 -2.49
C LEU A 101 16.31 7.33 -4.01
N ALA A 102 17.41 7.84 -4.56
CA ALA A 102 17.54 8.06 -5.99
C ALA A 102 17.47 6.74 -6.78
N ARG A 103 18.20 5.71 -6.34
CA ARG A 103 18.19 4.40 -7.01
C ARG A 103 16.86 3.68 -6.89
N GLN A 104 16.28 3.67 -5.69
CA GLN A 104 14.96 3.11 -5.45
C GLN A 104 13.91 3.73 -6.37
N ASN A 105 13.87 5.06 -6.47
CA ASN A 105 12.91 5.75 -7.32
C ASN A 105 13.18 5.50 -8.80
N THR A 106 14.44 5.47 -9.22
CA THR A 106 14.82 5.15 -10.62
C THR A 106 14.38 3.74 -11.01
N LEU A 107 14.63 2.76 -10.13
CA LEU A 107 14.22 1.37 -10.35
C LEU A 107 12.69 1.24 -10.40
N SER A 108 12.00 1.88 -9.46
CA SER A 108 10.53 1.88 -9.41
C SER A 108 9.95 2.47 -10.70
N GLN A 109 10.45 3.62 -11.15
CA GLN A 109 10.02 4.24 -12.41
C GLN A 109 10.29 3.36 -13.63
N ALA A 110 11.49 2.77 -13.73
CA ALA A 110 11.83 1.88 -14.83
C ALA A 110 10.92 0.64 -14.90
N LEU A 111 10.55 0.09 -13.74
CA LEU A 111 9.62 -1.04 -13.66
C LEU A 111 8.20 -0.63 -14.05
N LEU A 112 7.70 0.50 -13.54
CA LEU A 112 6.35 0.99 -13.86
C LEU A 112 6.22 1.33 -15.35
N ALA A 113 7.25 1.95 -15.95
CA ALA A 113 7.28 2.24 -17.39
C ALA A 113 7.30 0.96 -18.25
N ARG A 114 7.88 -0.13 -17.74
CA ARG A 114 7.97 -1.41 -18.44
C ARG A 114 6.67 -2.21 -18.41
N TYR A 115 5.86 -2.07 -17.36
CA TYR A 115 4.64 -2.86 -17.14
C TYR A 115 3.40 -1.96 -16.99
N PRO A 116 2.84 -1.47 -18.11
CA PRO A 116 1.68 -0.56 -18.07
C PRO A 116 0.36 -1.25 -17.66
N ASN A 117 0.28 -2.58 -17.75
CA ASN A 117 -0.95 -3.34 -17.49
C ASN A 117 -1.08 -3.82 -16.04
N ILE A 118 -0.29 -3.27 -15.12
CA ILE A 118 -0.38 -3.60 -13.70
C ILE A 118 -1.78 -3.17 -13.20
N GLN A 119 -2.49 -4.13 -12.62
CA GLN A 119 -3.75 -3.94 -11.92
C GLN A 119 -3.55 -3.83 -10.42
N THR A 120 -2.54 -4.53 -9.90
CA THR A 120 -2.22 -4.53 -8.49
C THR A 120 -0.77 -4.19 -8.24
N LEU A 121 -0.54 -3.12 -7.49
CA LEU A 121 0.78 -2.62 -7.19
C LEU A 121 0.96 -2.49 -5.67
N ASP A 122 1.95 -3.20 -5.13
CA ASP A 122 2.38 -3.07 -3.74
C ASP A 122 3.85 -2.65 -3.69
N LEU A 123 4.09 -1.45 -3.18
CA LEU A 123 5.40 -0.84 -3.09
C LEU A 123 5.81 -0.72 -1.63
N LEU A 124 6.92 -1.38 -1.28
CA LEU A 124 7.59 -1.22 0.01
C LEU A 124 8.88 -0.44 -0.22
N LEU A 125 8.88 0.81 0.23
CA LEU A 125 9.82 1.84 -0.14
C LEU A 125 10.25 2.62 1.08
N TRP A 126 11.45 3.21 1.09
CA TRP A 126 11.85 4.14 2.16
C TRP A 126 11.18 5.50 2.06
N ASP A 127 11.17 6.05 0.85
CA ASP A 127 10.55 7.33 0.52
C ASP A 127 10.18 7.30 -0.97
N ILE A 128 9.19 8.09 -1.37
CA ILE A 128 8.73 8.13 -2.75
C ILE A 128 9.01 9.51 -3.36
N ALA A 129 9.42 9.55 -4.62
CA ALA A 129 9.59 10.80 -5.35
C ALA A 129 8.31 11.18 -6.10
N PRO A 130 8.04 12.49 -6.33
CA PRO A 130 6.87 12.93 -7.10
C PRO A 130 6.80 12.29 -8.50
N LYS A 131 7.94 12.17 -9.19
CA LYS A 131 8.05 11.51 -10.49
C LYS A 131 7.60 10.03 -10.47
N THR A 132 7.85 9.34 -9.36
CA THR A 132 7.40 7.95 -9.18
C THR A 132 5.88 7.91 -8.99
N LEU A 133 5.31 8.81 -8.19
CA LEU A 133 3.84 8.92 -8.05
C LEU A 133 3.16 9.26 -9.38
N LEU A 134 3.72 10.16 -10.17
CA LEU A 134 3.22 10.46 -11.52
C LEU A 134 3.24 9.22 -12.44
N SER A 135 4.27 8.38 -12.32
CA SER A 135 4.34 7.12 -13.08
C SER A 135 3.27 6.13 -12.63
N ILE A 136 2.92 6.13 -11.35
CA ILE A 136 1.84 5.31 -10.79
C ILE A 136 0.48 5.83 -11.26
N SER A 137 0.25 7.14 -11.22
CA SER A 137 -1.03 7.73 -11.65
C SER A 137 -1.28 7.59 -13.16
N ALA A 138 -0.23 7.39 -13.95
CA ALA A 138 -0.33 7.10 -15.38
C ALA A 138 -0.71 5.64 -15.70
N LEU A 139 -0.83 4.74 -14.72
CA LEU A 139 -1.18 3.34 -14.96
C LEU A 139 -2.69 3.18 -15.31
N PRO A 140 -3.05 2.77 -16.53
CA PRO A 140 -4.45 2.78 -17.00
C PRO A 140 -5.33 1.69 -16.36
N SER A 141 -4.71 0.62 -15.86
CA SER A 141 -5.41 -0.58 -15.39
C SER A 141 -5.35 -0.75 -13.88
N LEU A 142 -4.76 0.20 -13.14
CA LEU A 142 -4.55 0.06 -11.70
C LEU A 142 -5.88 0.05 -10.93
N ARG A 143 -6.05 -0.96 -10.08
CA ARG A 143 -7.24 -1.21 -9.24
C ARG A 143 -6.88 -1.33 -7.76
N HIS A 144 -5.70 -1.84 -7.46
CA HIS A 144 -5.25 -2.03 -6.09
C HIS A 144 -3.88 -1.37 -5.94
N LEU A 145 -3.80 -0.35 -5.09
CA LEU A 145 -2.56 0.38 -4.81
C LEU A 145 -2.23 0.27 -3.33
N SER A 146 -1.04 -0.24 -3.04
CA SER A 146 -0.45 -0.26 -1.71
C SER A 146 0.90 0.45 -1.76
N ILE A 147 1.03 1.55 -1.03
CA ILE A 147 2.29 2.26 -0.86
C ILE A 147 2.62 2.25 0.63
N ARG A 148 3.73 1.59 0.96
CA ARG A 148 4.22 1.48 2.32
C ARG A 148 5.58 2.10 2.41
N LEU A 149 5.63 3.23 3.13
CA LEU A 149 6.88 3.93 3.37
C LEU A 149 7.59 3.43 4.64
N ASP A 150 6.93 2.57 5.42
CA ASP A 150 7.42 2.08 6.70
C ASP A 150 8.30 0.84 6.62
N HIS A 151 9.42 0.88 7.35
CA HIS A 151 10.26 -0.28 7.61
C HIS A 151 10.76 -0.29 9.06
N PRO A 152 9.98 -0.84 10.00
CA PRO A 152 10.26 -0.72 11.44
C PRO A 152 11.62 -1.31 11.86
N HIS A 153 12.17 -2.26 11.09
CA HIS A 153 13.41 -2.99 11.42
C HIS A 153 14.59 -2.69 10.47
N ILE A 154 14.42 -1.72 9.57
CA ILE A 154 15.33 -1.49 8.44
C ILE A 154 15.66 0.01 8.45
N ARG A 155 16.23 0.45 9.57
CA ARG A 155 16.70 1.82 9.72
C ARG A 155 18.06 1.91 9.06
N HIS A 156 18.18 2.79 8.06
CA HIS A 156 19.50 3.16 7.57
C HIS A 156 20.26 3.84 8.72
N PRO A 157 21.54 3.50 8.96
CA PRO A 157 22.30 4.02 10.11
C PRO A 157 22.34 5.56 10.15
N ASP A 158 22.42 6.20 8.98
CA ASP A 158 22.45 7.67 8.87
C ASP A 158 21.08 8.36 9.02
N VAL A 159 20.00 7.61 9.28
CA VAL A 159 18.65 8.16 9.35
C VAL A 159 18.19 8.21 10.80
N SER A 160 17.99 9.44 11.29
CA SER A 160 17.55 9.67 12.66
C SER A 160 16.20 9.01 12.94
N ARG A 161 15.96 8.68 14.22
CA ARG A 161 14.67 8.15 14.68
C ARG A 161 13.50 9.08 14.31
N ALA A 162 13.71 10.39 14.43
CA ALA A 162 12.72 11.42 14.09
C ALA A 162 12.24 11.36 12.63
N PHE A 163 13.10 10.92 11.68
CA PHE A 163 12.67 10.75 10.30
C PHE A 163 11.60 9.65 10.14
N TRP A 164 11.71 8.58 10.94
CA TRP A 164 10.75 7.47 10.93
C TRP A 164 9.48 7.78 11.72
N GLU A 165 9.53 8.80 12.59
CA GLU A 165 8.38 9.34 13.34
C GLU A 165 7.60 10.36 12.49
N GLY A 166 8.24 11.00 11.51
CA GLY A 166 7.61 11.91 10.55
C GLY A 166 6.96 11.20 9.36
N CYS A 167 5.93 11.83 8.81
CA CYS A 167 5.34 11.42 7.54
C CYS A 167 6.12 11.98 6.33
N ALA A 168 6.05 11.29 5.19
CA ALA A 168 6.58 11.80 3.91
C ALA A 168 5.90 13.14 3.52
N PRO A 169 6.58 14.06 2.81
CA PRO A 169 6.06 15.40 2.52
C PRO A 169 4.71 15.38 1.79
N GLY A 170 3.83 16.31 2.14
CA GLY A 170 2.43 16.31 1.68
C GLY A 170 2.22 16.68 0.21
N THR A 171 2.98 17.62 -0.33
CA THR A 171 2.68 18.23 -1.65
C THR A 171 2.73 17.24 -2.81
N MET A 172 3.55 16.20 -2.73
CA MET A 172 3.70 15.22 -3.80
C MET A 172 2.48 14.31 -4.00
N TRP A 173 1.61 14.16 -3.00
CA TRP A 173 0.38 13.37 -3.11
C TRP A 173 -0.64 14.00 -4.07
N ASN A 174 -0.49 15.29 -4.40
CA ASN A 174 -1.27 15.97 -5.43
C ASN A 174 -1.15 15.27 -6.80
N CYS A 175 -0.06 14.55 -7.07
CA CYS A 175 0.14 13.80 -8.31
C CYS A 175 -0.85 12.63 -8.51
N LEU A 176 -1.47 12.15 -7.43
CA LEU A 176 -2.46 11.07 -7.48
C LEU A 176 -3.88 11.57 -7.71
N SER A 177 -4.16 12.84 -7.40
CA SER A 177 -5.46 13.46 -7.58
C SER A 177 -5.53 14.22 -8.90
N SER A 178 -6.63 14.04 -9.62
CA SER A 178 -6.94 14.76 -10.84
C SER A 178 -7.20 16.24 -10.61
N THR A 179 -7.76 16.57 -9.44
CA THR A 179 -8.20 17.93 -9.07
C THR A 179 -7.07 18.79 -8.54
N LEU A 180 -6.00 18.19 -8.01
CA LEU A 180 -4.93 18.90 -7.31
C LEU A 180 -3.63 19.07 -8.10
N GLY A 181 -3.38 18.26 -9.12
CA GLY A 181 -2.12 18.38 -9.88
C GLY A 181 -2.09 19.64 -10.75
N SER A 182 -1.17 20.57 -10.50
CA SER A 182 -0.88 21.70 -11.40
C SER A 182 -0.37 21.21 -12.76
N PRO A 183 -0.69 21.86 -13.91
CA PRO A 183 -0.11 21.53 -15.21
C PRO A 183 1.42 21.63 -15.24
N GLU A 184 2.04 22.45 -14.38
CA GLU A 184 3.49 22.59 -14.26
C GLU A 184 4.15 21.36 -13.61
N ASP A 185 3.52 20.79 -12.58
CA ASP A 185 3.96 19.54 -11.96
C ASP A 185 3.76 18.32 -12.87
N ARG A 186 2.91 18.43 -13.90
CA ARG A 186 2.62 17.39 -14.90
C ARG A 186 3.64 17.33 -16.04
N GLY A 187 4.73 18.11 -15.97
CA GLY A 187 5.88 17.96 -16.87
C GLY A 187 5.59 18.25 -18.35
N GLY A 188 4.65 19.16 -18.64
CA GLY A 188 4.39 19.67 -19.98
C GLY A 188 3.88 18.65 -21.02
N ARG A 189 3.53 17.43 -20.61
CA ARG A 189 2.83 16.47 -21.48
C ARG A 189 1.32 16.74 -21.41
N GLU A 190 0.67 16.69 -22.57
CA GLU A 190 -0.80 16.68 -22.73
C GLU A 190 -1.48 15.82 -21.66
N PRO A 191 -2.73 16.13 -21.25
CA PRO A 191 -3.38 15.60 -20.06
C PRO A 191 -3.47 14.07 -20.09
N GLY A 192 -2.41 13.42 -19.61
CA GLY A 192 -2.43 12.02 -19.22
C GLY A 192 -3.50 11.93 -18.15
N ARG A 193 -4.64 11.30 -18.50
CA ARG A 193 -5.77 11.18 -17.59
C ARG A 193 -5.23 10.59 -16.27
N PRO A 194 -5.31 11.31 -15.16
CA PRO A 194 -4.99 10.76 -13.85
C PRO A 194 -5.80 9.48 -13.67
N MET A 195 -5.19 8.46 -13.05
CA MET A 195 -5.72 7.13 -12.72
C MET A 195 -7.26 7.14 -12.64
N GLY A 196 -7.94 6.96 -13.77
CA GLY A 196 -9.33 7.40 -13.84
C GLY A 196 -10.25 6.43 -13.13
N GLY A 197 -10.86 6.82 -12.00
CA GLY A 197 -12.10 6.22 -11.47
C GLY A 197 -12.11 4.74 -11.10
N ARG A 198 -10.99 4.03 -11.23
CA ARG A 198 -10.94 2.55 -11.23
C ARG A 198 -10.34 1.94 -9.97
N LEU A 199 -9.77 2.75 -9.10
CA LEU A 199 -9.15 2.25 -7.87
C LEU A 199 -10.23 1.68 -6.95
N LEU A 200 -10.04 0.42 -6.56
CA LEU A 200 -10.91 -0.35 -5.68
C LEU A 200 -10.33 -0.42 -4.27
N THR A 201 -9.01 -0.60 -4.17
CA THR A 201 -8.30 -0.71 -2.90
C THR A 201 -7.17 0.32 -2.85
N LEU A 202 -7.14 1.10 -1.77
CA LEU A 202 -6.04 1.99 -1.45
C LEU A 202 -5.46 1.65 -0.07
N ARG A 203 -4.16 1.37 -0.03
CA ARG A 203 -3.40 1.20 1.22
C ARG A 203 -2.25 2.18 1.26
N LEU A 204 -2.22 3.00 2.30
CA LEU A 204 -1.15 3.97 2.55
C LEU A 204 -0.58 3.75 3.95
N GLU A 205 0.74 3.66 4.06
CA GLU A 205 1.44 3.51 5.34
C GLU A 205 2.58 4.52 5.46
N ARG A 206 2.56 5.32 6.55
CA ARG A 206 3.45 6.46 6.82
C ARG A 206 3.47 7.52 5.71
N CYS A 207 2.29 7.79 5.14
CA CYS A 207 2.10 8.80 4.11
C CYS A 207 1.62 10.11 4.74
N GLY A 208 2.28 11.24 4.44
CA GLY A 208 1.85 12.57 4.91
C GLY A 208 0.80 13.21 4.03
N ILE A 209 -0.18 12.42 3.61
CA ILE A 209 -1.34 12.89 2.85
C ILE A 209 -2.27 13.66 3.80
N THR A 210 -2.77 14.82 3.36
CA THR A 210 -3.73 15.63 4.13
C THR A 210 -5.17 15.16 3.90
N ASP A 211 -6.09 15.58 4.77
CA ASP A 211 -7.52 15.24 4.65
C ASP A 211 -8.08 15.70 3.30
N TYR A 212 -7.79 16.94 2.90
CA TYR A 212 -8.20 17.50 1.62
C TYR A 212 -7.63 16.74 0.40
N GLN A 213 -6.36 16.31 0.48
CA GLN A 213 -5.72 15.54 -0.59
C GLN A 213 -6.37 14.17 -0.76
N LEU A 214 -6.62 13.49 0.37
CA LEU A 214 -7.27 12.20 0.37
C LEU A 214 -8.74 12.33 -0.06
N GLU A 215 -9.47 13.36 0.39
CA GLU A 215 -10.83 13.64 -0.05
C GLU A 215 -10.91 13.78 -1.56
N CYS A 216 -10.00 14.57 -2.16
CA CYS A 216 -9.94 14.74 -3.61
C CYS A 216 -9.67 13.41 -4.33
N LEU A 217 -8.71 12.62 -3.83
CA LEU A 217 -8.39 11.31 -4.37
C LEU A 217 -9.61 10.36 -4.29
N LEU A 218 -10.31 10.35 -3.17
CA LEU A 218 -11.49 9.50 -2.99
C LEU A 218 -12.65 9.91 -3.92
N LYS A 219 -12.84 11.22 -4.15
CA LYS A 219 -13.83 11.73 -5.12
C LYS A 219 -13.53 11.28 -6.55
N ASP A 220 -12.25 11.21 -6.90
CA ASP A 220 -11.80 10.74 -8.22
C ASP A 220 -11.99 9.23 -8.43
N HIS A 221 -12.24 8.48 -7.35
CA HIS A 221 -12.35 7.02 -7.34
C HIS A 221 -13.66 6.52 -6.69
N PRO A 222 -14.82 6.73 -7.34
CA PRO A 222 -16.12 6.37 -6.78
C PRO A 222 -16.36 4.86 -6.65
N LEU A 223 -15.48 4.03 -7.23
CA LEU A 223 -15.56 2.56 -7.14
C LEU A 223 -14.80 1.98 -5.94
N MET A 224 -14.19 2.82 -5.10
CA MET A 224 -13.40 2.38 -3.97
C MET A 224 -14.23 1.55 -2.98
N ARG A 225 -13.65 0.44 -2.52
CA ARG A 225 -14.24 -0.53 -1.58
C ARG A 225 -13.42 -0.69 -0.32
N GLU A 226 -12.11 -0.49 -0.41
CA GLU A 226 -11.19 -0.75 0.69
C GLU A 226 -10.23 0.42 0.85
N LEU A 227 -10.22 0.98 2.05
CA LEU A 227 -9.31 2.04 2.44
C LEU A 227 -8.56 1.59 3.69
N ARG A 228 -7.22 1.49 3.58
CA ARG A 228 -6.33 1.11 4.68
C ARG A 228 -5.29 2.20 4.88
N LEU A 229 -5.32 2.84 6.04
CA LEU A 229 -4.46 3.94 6.42
C LEU A 229 -3.76 3.54 7.71
N LYS A 230 -2.43 3.59 7.69
CA LYS A 230 -1.61 3.22 8.84
C LYS A 230 -0.52 4.25 9.07
N LYS A 231 -0.35 4.74 10.31
CA LYS A 231 0.67 5.75 10.64
C LYS A 231 0.57 7.02 9.78
N CYS A 232 -0.63 7.40 9.35
CA CYS A 232 -0.86 8.65 8.61
C CYS A 232 -1.18 9.77 9.61
N SER A 233 -0.15 10.32 10.27
CA SER A 233 -0.32 11.23 11.40
C SER A 233 -0.88 12.61 11.06
N VAL A 234 -0.95 12.95 9.76
CA VAL A 234 -1.45 14.26 9.28
C VAL A 234 -2.97 14.28 9.18
N LEU A 235 -3.62 13.11 9.12
CA LEU A 235 -5.07 12.98 8.94
C LEU A 235 -5.83 13.27 10.24
N THR A 236 -6.97 13.94 10.12
CA THR A 236 -7.84 14.41 11.21
C THR A 236 -9.27 13.88 11.10
N ASP A 237 -10.17 14.31 11.98
CA ASP A 237 -11.61 14.02 11.94
C ASP A 237 -12.29 14.55 10.66
N GLU A 238 -11.72 15.60 10.03
CA GLU A 238 -12.21 16.15 8.76
C GLU A 238 -12.28 15.10 7.64
N LEU A 239 -11.37 14.12 7.62
CA LEU A 239 -11.43 13.01 6.67
C LEU A 239 -12.71 12.20 6.83
N PHE A 240 -13.09 11.88 8.06
CA PHE A 240 -14.28 11.08 8.34
C PHE A 240 -15.54 11.83 7.94
N GLU A 241 -15.59 13.14 8.23
CA GLU A 241 -16.66 14.00 7.75
C GLU A 241 -16.72 14.04 6.21
N ALA A 242 -15.58 14.19 5.53
CA ALA A 242 -15.51 14.17 4.07
C ALA A 242 -15.97 12.83 3.47
N MET A 243 -15.62 11.70 4.10
CA MET A 243 -16.08 10.38 3.69
C MET A 243 -17.60 10.22 3.88
N ALA A 244 -18.14 10.64 5.01
CA ALA A 244 -19.57 10.59 5.31
C ALA A 244 -20.41 11.44 4.34
N ARG A 245 -19.88 12.60 3.91
CA ARG A 245 -20.51 13.45 2.89
C ARG A 245 -20.49 12.85 1.48
N SER A 246 -19.68 11.82 1.23
CA SER A 246 -19.55 11.20 -0.09
C SER A 246 -20.51 10.02 -0.26
N PRO A 247 -21.59 10.17 -1.05
CA PRO A 247 -22.59 9.10 -1.22
C PRO A 247 -22.01 7.85 -1.93
N ALA A 248 -21.00 8.05 -2.78
CA ALA A 248 -20.33 6.96 -3.48
C ALA A 248 -19.57 6.05 -2.50
N LEU A 249 -18.86 6.62 -1.53
CA LEU A 249 -18.13 5.86 -0.51
C LEU A 249 -19.09 5.22 0.49
N ALA A 250 -20.08 5.98 0.97
CA ALA A 250 -21.06 5.50 1.94
C ALA A 250 -21.75 4.18 1.53
N THR A 251 -21.96 3.99 0.22
CA THR A 251 -22.66 2.82 -0.34
C THR A 251 -21.73 1.70 -0.83
N ARG A 252 -20.41 1.91 -0.87
CA ARG A 252 -19.47 0.98 -1.51
C ARG A 252 -18.28 0.60 -0.65
N LEU A 253 -17.88 1.44 0.30
CA LEU A 253 -16.76 1.17 1.18
C LEU A 253 -17.13 0.02 2.13
N THR A 254 -16.50 -1.13 1.93
CA THR A 254 -16.73 -2.34 2.72
C THR A 254 -15.69 -2.53 3.81
N LEU A 255 -14.49 -1.97 3.64
CA LEU A 255 -13.40 -2.08 4.60
C LEU A 255 -12.76 -0.71 4.84
N LEU A 256 -12.74 -0.30 6.10
CA LEU A 256 -12.01 0.86 6.59
C LEU A 256 -11.05 0.39 7.69
N SER A 257 -9.75 0.56 7.46
CA SER A 257 -8.74 0.32 8.48
C SER A 257 -7.97 1.61 8.68
N PHE A 258 -8.03 2.15 9.88
CA PHE A 258 -7.35 3.36 10.28
C PHE A 258 -6.58 3.04 11.56
N THR A 259 -5.26 2.85 11.44
CA THR A 259 -4.48 2.21 12.51
C THR A 259 -3.20 2.94 12.86
N ASN A 260 -2.80 2.82 14.13
CA ASN A 260 -1.53 3.32 14.66
C ASN A 260 -1.35 4.83 14.37
N THR A 261 -2.40 5.60 14.64
CA THR A 261 -2.45 7.06 14.49
C THR A 261 -2.56 7.69 15.88
N ALA A 262 -1.53 8.44 16.27
CA ALA A 262 -1.49 9.17 17.55
C ALA A 262 -2.02 10.61 17.43
N ASN A 263 -2.90 10.88 16.48
CA ASN A 263 -3.45 12.23 16.29
C ASN A 263 -4.63 12.42 17.26
N GLU A 264 -4.53 13.42 18.14
CA GLU A 264 -5.56 13.80 19.12
C GLU A 264 -6.89 14.20 18.47
N ALA A 265 -6.87 14.65 17.21
CA ALA A 265 -8.09 14.96 16.46
C ALA A 265 -8.96 13.72 16.19
N ILE A 266 -8.38 12.51 16.27
CA ILE A 266 -9.08 11.24 16.02
C ILE A 266 -9.63 10.74 17.35
N ASP A 267 -10.73 11.34 17.80
CA ASP A 267 -11.45 11.02 19.03
C ASP A 267 -12.89 10.59 18.75
N ALA A 268 -13.73 10.53 19.79
CA ALA A 268 -15.14 10.12 19.68
C ALA A 268 -15.98 10.94 18.67
N ARG A 269 -15.51 12.12 18.21
CA ARG A 269 -16.17 12.93 17.17
C ARG A 269 -16.27 12.21 15.83
N ILE A 270 -15.40 11.23 15.55
CA ILE A 270 -15.44 10.54 14.25
C ILE A 270 -16.62 9.56 14.10
N LEU A 271 -17.22 9.16 15.23
CA LEU A 271 -18.14 8.02 15.30
C LEU A 271 -19.49 8.26 14.62
N PRO A 272 -20.10 9.46 14.72
CA PRO A 272 -21.28 9.80 13.93
C PRO A 272 -21.03 9.73 12.42
N TYR A 273 -19.81 10.01 11.95
CA TYR A 273 -19.50 9.92 10.52
C TYR A 273 -19.39 8.48 10.03
N ILE A 274 -18.88 7.57 10.87
CA ILE A 274 -18.79 6.13 10.55
C ILE A 274 -20.19 5.54 10.33
N ARG A 275 -21.20 6.03 11.07
CA ARG A 275 -22.60 5.62 10.89
C ARG A 275 -23.12 5.80 9.47
N GLU A 276 -22.64 6.83 8.76
CA GLU A 276 -23.06 7.09 7.38
C GLU A 276 -22.48 6.08 6.36
N LEU A 277 -21.45 5.31 6.75
CA LEU A 277 -20.82 4.29 5.92
C LEU A 277 -21.59 2.97 5.95
N LYS A 278 -22.80 2.98 5.38
CA LYS A 278 -23.79 1.88 5.45
C LYS A 278 -23.33 0.55 4.85
N ALA A 279 -22.35 0.56 3.96
CA ALA A 279 -21.83 -0.65 3.32
C ALA A 279 -20.65 -1.30 4.09
N LEU A 280 -20.24 -0.71 5.21
CA LEU A 280 -19.05 -1.12 5.95
C LEU A 280 -19.26 -2.50 6.59
N LYS A 281 -18.35 -3.43 6.30
CA LYS A 281 -18.33 -4.80 6.84
C LYS A 281 -17.18 -5.02 7.80
N THR A 282 -16.10 -4.28 7.61
CA THR A 282 -14.89 -4.37 8.42
C THR A 282 -14.43 -2.98 8.80
N LEU A 283 -14.29 -2.75 10.10
CA LEU A 283 -13.77 -1.51 10.66
C LEU A 283 -12.63 -1.85 11.60
N SER A 284 -11.46 -1.26 11.37
CA SER A 284 -10.31 -1.41 12.26
C SER A 284 -9.84 -0.04 12.71
N LEU A 285 -9.87 0.18 14.02
CA LEU A 285 -9.42 1.40 14.70
C LEU A 285 -8.25 1.09 15.65
N ASP A 286 -7.48 0.06 15.31
CA ASP A 286 -6.41 -0.47 16.15
C ASP A 286 -5.31 0.59 16.42
N CYS A 287 -4.83 0.64 17.65
CA CYS A 287 -3.89 1.66 18.14
C CYS A 287 -4.33 3.12 17.87
N CYS A 288 -5.63 3.42 17.90
CA CYS A 288 -6.13 4.81 17.96
C CYS A 288 -6.24 5.25 19.42
N ALA A 289 -5.22 5.94 19.92
CA ALA A 289 -5.05 6.26 21.36
C ALA A 289 -6.19 7.05 22.02
N HIS A 290 -6.98 7.80 21.25
CA HIS A 290 -8.01 8.70 21.79
C HIS A 290 -9.45 8.18 21.61
N LEU A 291 -9.60 6.91 21.23
CA LEU A 291 -10.90 6.25 21.07
C LEU A 291 -11.13 5.21 22.18
N PRO A 292 -12.07 5.45 23.12
CA PRO A 292 -12.36 4.49 24.17
C PRO A 292 -13.10 3.27 23.62
N ASN A 293 -12.65 2.08 24.00
CA ASN A 293 -13.18 0.81 23.51
C ASN A 293 -14.66 0.61 23.80
N GLU A 294 -15.08 0.95 25.02
CA GLU A 294 -16.48 0.84 25.44
C GLU A 294 -17.42 1.66 24.55
N LEU A 295 -16.96 2.82 24.11
CA LEU A 295 -17.75 3.73 23.29
C LEU A 295 -17.84 3.20 21.85
N VAL A 296 -16.71 2.75 21.27
CA VAL A 296 -16.69 2.13 19.93
C VAL A 296 -17.58 0.88 19.90
N LYS A 297 -17.51 0.04 20.94
CA LYS A 297 -18.33 -1.15 21.10
C LYS A 297 -19.82 -0.81 21.22
N HIS A 298 -20.17 0.19 22.05
CA HIS A 298 -21.53 0.66 22.19
C HIS A 298 -22.14 1.12 20.86
N PHE A 299 -21.40 1.93 20.09
CA PHE A 299 -21.85 2.38 18.76
C PHE A 299 -22.01 1.21 17.79
N ASN A 300 -21.11 0.21 17.84
CA ASN A 300 -21.25 -0.95 16.98
C ASN A 300 -22.48 -1.79 17.31
N ASP A 301 -22.77 -1.98 18.60
CA ASP A 301 -23.90 -2.80 19.07
C ASP A 301 -25.26 -2.11 18.88
N THR A 302 -25.28 -0.77 18.77
CA THR A 302 -26.52 0.02 18.69
C THR A 302 -26.79 0.63 17.31
N GLU A 303 -25.75 1.12 16.62
CA GLU A 303 -25.92 1.89 15.40
C GLU A 303 -25.33 1.21 14.16
N TRP A 304 -24.08 0.72 14.23
CA TRP A 304 -23.37 0.31 13.02
C TRP A 304 -23.58 -1.16 12.64
N MET A 305 -23.65 -2.06 13.62
CA MET A 305 -23.77 -3.51 13.43
C MET A 305 -22.70 -4.10 12.48
N ILE A 306 -21.46 -3.61 12.58
CA ILE A 306 -20.35 -4.04 11.72
C ILE A 306 -19.83 -5.41 12.22
N PRO A 307 -19.80 -6.45 11.37
CA PRO A 307 -19.41 -7.80 11.79
C PRO A 307 -17.90 -7.93 12.04
N GLY A 308 -17.07 -7.25 11.26
CA GLY A 308 -15.62 -7.29 11.37
C GLY A 308 -15.04 -6.08 12.10
N LEU A 309 -15.47 -5.84 13.34
CA LEU A 309 -14.93 -4.75 14.16
C LEU A 309 -13.63 -5.17 14.87
N ILE A 310 -12.59 -4.38 14.71
CA ILE A 310 -11.35 -4.42 15.51
C ILE A 310 -11.32 -3.15 16.36
N LEU A 311 -11.44 -3.34 17.66
CA LEU A 311 -11.43 -2.25 18.64
C LEU A 311 -10.04 -1.59 18.73
N PRO A 312 -9.98 -0.31 19.14
CA PRO A 312 -8.73 0.30 19.56
C PRO A 312 -7.99 -0.56 20.59
N TYR A 313 -6.67 -0.61 20.49
CA TYR A 313 -5.87 -1.21 21.55
C TYR A 313 -5.80 -0.22 22.72
N GLU A 314 -6.30 -0.61 23.89
CA GLU A 314 -5.97 0.08 25.13
C GLU A 314 -4.52 -0.30 25.47
N GLU A 315 -3.58 0.61 25.24
CA GLU A 315 -2.25 0.46 25.82
C GLU A 315 -2.42 0.50 27.34
N ASP A 316 -2.47 -0.66 28.00
CA ASP A 316 -2.30 -0.73 29.44
C ASP A 316 -0.89 -0.21 29.76
N PRO A 317 -0.76 0.98 30.37
CA PRO A 317 0.55 1.55 30.66
C PRO A 317 1.37 0.64 31.59
N ALA A 318 0.73 -0.27 32.34
CA ALA A 318 1.41 -1.28 33.15
C ALA A 318 2.09 -2.38 32.29
N ALA A 319 1.48 -2.78 31.17
CA ALA A 319 2.04 -3.79 30.27
C ALA A 319 3.26 -3.28 29.48
N MET A 320 3.29 -2.00 29.12
CA MET A 320 4.45 -1.38 28.46
C MET A 320 5.66 -1.23 29.41
N ALA A 321 5.44 -1.05 30.71
CA ALA A 321 6.51 -1.00 31.70
C ALA A 321 7.23 -2.35 31.85
N GLU A 322 6.56 -3.48 31.58
CA GLU A 322 7.17 -4.82 31.63
C GLU A 322 7.93 -5.19 30.34
N VAL A 323 7.49 -4.72 29.17
CA VAL A 323 8.18 -4.97 27.87
C VAL A 323 9.52 -4.20 27.76
N GLY A 324 9.75 -3.24 28.66
CA GLY A 324 11.03 -2.55 28.84
C GLY A 324 12.09 -3.33 29.63
N ARG A 325 11.85 -4.58 30.04
CA ARG A 325 12.93 -5.43 30.60
C ARG A 325 13.83 -5.88 29.45
N GLY A 326 15.01 -5.29 29.40
CA GLY A 326 16.08 -5.68 28.47
C GLY A 326 16.31 -7.18 28.50
N ILE A 327 16.77 -7.72 27.37
CA ILE A 327 17.26 -9.09 27.29
C ILE A 327 18.36 -9.23 28.36
N GLU A 328 18.03 -9.89 29.47
CA GLU A 328 18.98 -10.24 30.51
C GLU A 328 19.90 -11.29 29.88
N VAL A 329 21.11 -10.87 29.50
CA VAL A 329 22.12 -11.78 29.02
C VAL A 329 22.64 -12.51 30.24
N ASP A 330 22.34 -13.81 30.31
CA ASP A 330 22.76 -14.71 31.38
C ASP A 330 24.28 -14.58 31.62
N ASP A 331 24.68 -14.21 32.84
CA ASP A 331 26.08 -13.95 33.20
C ASP A 331 26.97 -15.22 33.14
N GLN A 332 26.40 -16.40 32.82
CA GLN A 332 27.13 -17.64 32.61
C GLN A 332 27.91 -17.71 31.29
N TYR A 333 27.82 -16.69 30.44
CA TYR A 333 28.56 -16.56 29.18
C TYR A 333 29.55 -15.38 29.16
N LYS A 334 30.20 -15.08 30.28
CA LYS A 334 31.37 -14.17 30.33
C LYS A 334 32.69 -14.92 30.43
#